data_AF-A0A6B1I7W1-F1
#
_entry.id   AF-A0A6B1I7W1-F1
#
_cell.length_a   1.000
_cell.length_b   1.000
_cell.length_c   1.000
_cell.angle_alpha   90.00
_cell.angle_beta   90.00
_cell.angle_gamma   90.00
#
_symmetry.space_group_name_H-M   'P 1'
#
loop_
_entity.id
_entity.type
_entity.pdbx_description
1 polymer ?
#
loop_
_entity_poly.entity_id
_entity_poly.type
_entity_poly.pdbx_seq_one_letter_code
_entity_poly.pdbx_strand_id
1 'polypeptide(L)'
;MTADATDPAEGPNASTDDRPAARDVVVVGGGVAGLSAAVYTARQGLDTLVVDPGGSVLRRNARLENFPGFPLGVDARRLLDLLGEQAETAGAYRLDARVTRISLAREGSDADAGDAEATARFAVTTDEGDRIRARHVVAATKNEVGYLEGLDGVAIVDRGKAYVDADERGRTGVDGLYAAGRLARKPHQAAVCAGHGAEVAVTLLEEAETPFYHDWVAPEGYFTDRDRDVPPGCEEIAAAERKARESAALDATRDRFAEPHPDPQETHPSLED
;
A
#
# COMPACT_ATOMS: atom_id res chain seq x y z
N MET A 1 -20.88 35.75 -5.48
CA MET A 1 -19.44 35.45 -5.42
C MET A 1 -19.33 34.04 -4.86
N THR A 2 -19.37 33.08 -5.78
CA THR A 2 -19.31 31.65 -5.52
C THR A 2 -17.88 31.28 -5.19
N ALA A 3 -17.66 30.68 -4.02
CA ALA A 3 -16.38 30.13 -3.62
C ALA A 3 -16.08 28.90 -4.48
N ASP A 4 -14.90 28.90 -5.07
CA ASP A 4 -14.34 27.86 -5.92
C ASP A 4 -14.01 26.64 -5.05
N ALA A 5 -14.62 25.50 -5.36
CA ALA A 5 -14.35 24.24 -4.69
C ALA A 5 -12.99 23.74 -5.16
N THR A 6 -12.02 23.65 -4.24
CA THR A 6 -10.70 23.09 -4.53
C THR A 6 -10.84 21.60 -4.80
N ASP A 7 -10.53 21.21 -6.04
CA ASP A 7 -10.41 19.84 -6.55
C ASP A 7 -9.53 19.00 -5.60
N PRO A 8 -9.90 17.75 -5.21
CA PRO A 8 -8.97 16.87 -4.52
C PRO A 8 -7.71 16.71 -5.37
N ALA A 9 -6.55 16.97 -4.75
CA ALA A 9 -5.26 16.90 -5.41
C ALA A 9 -5.12 15.59 -6.20
N GLU A 10 -5.09 15.68 -7.53
CA GLU A 10 -4.53 14.62 -8.36
C GLU A 10 -3.12 14.36 -7.83
N GLY A 11 -2.86 13.12 -7.38
CA GLY A 11 -1.49 12.67 -7.13
C GLY A 11 -0.63 12.94 -8.38
N PRO A 12 0.71 13.03 -8.25
CA PRO A 12 1.59 13.41 -9.35
C PRO A 12 1.25 12.60 -10.61
N ASN A 13 0.60 13.29 -11.56
CA ASN A 13 0.14 12.73 -12.81
C ASN A 13 1.41 12.39 -13.59
N ALA A 14 1.75 11.10 -13.66
CA ALA A 14 3.00 10.66 -14.26
C ALA A 14 3.01 11.06 -15.73
N SER A 15 3.74 12.12 -16.07
CA SER A 15 4.23 12.29 -17.43
C SER A 15 4.96 10.99 -17.78
N THR A 16 4.69 10.46 -18.97
CA THR A 16 5.21 9.16 -19.40
C THR A 16 6.75 9.11 -19.47
N ASP A 17 7.42 10.26 -19.35
CA ASP A 17 8.84 10.50 -19.56
C ASP A 17 9.68 10.51 -18.25
N ASP A 18 9.06 10.54 -17.06
CA ASP A 18 9.76 10.57 -15.76
C ASP A 18 9.51 9.31 -14.90
N ARG A 19 8.97 8.24 -15.52
CA ARG A 19 8.74 6.97 -14.82
C ARG A 19 10.07 6.24 -14.66
N PRO A 20 10.46 5.88 -13.43
CA PRO A 20 11.73 5.19 -13.21
C PRO A 20 11.76 3.86 -13.95
N ALA A 21 12.95 3.46 -14.42
CA ALA A 21 13.16 2.23 -15.17
C ALA A 21 12.72 0.96 -14.41
N ALA A 22 12.68 1.03 -13.07
CA ALA A 22 12.12 0.03 -12.18
C ALA A 22 11.59 0.68 -10.90
N ARG A 23 10.49 0.16 -10.36
CA ARG A 23 9.93 0.51 -9.05
C ARG A 23 10.69 -0.20 -7.93
N ASP A 24 10.80 0.41 -6.76
CA ASP A 24 11.32 -0.28 -5.58
C ASP A 24 10.34 -1.34 -5.09
N VAL A 25 9.04 -0.99 -5.06
CA VAL A 25 7.98 -1.87 -4.56
C VAL A 25 6.75 -1.76 -5.46
N VAL A 26 6.23 -2.92 -5.90
CA VAL A 26 4.89 -3.01 -6.47
C VAL A 26 3.97 -3.77 -5.52
N VAL A 27 2.91 -3.12 -5.06
CA VAL A 27 1.86 -3.72 -4.24
C VAL A 27 0.70 -4.12 -5.15
N VAL A 28 0.34 -5.40 -5.15
CA VAL A 28 -0.76 -5.94 -5.97
C VAL A 28 -2.01 -6.10 -5.10
N GLY A 29 -2.97 -5.20 -5.29
CA GLY A 29 -4.22 -5.14 -4.54
C GLY A 29 -4.28 -3.97 -3.56
N GLY A 30 -5.31 -3.14 -3.71
CA GLY A 30 -5.58 -1.88 -3.01
C GLY A 30 -6.56 -2.05 -1.84
N GLY A 31 -6.59 -3.24 -1.25
CA GLY A 31 -7.30 -3.48 0.01
C GLY A 31 -6.50 -2.98 1.22
N VAL A 32 -7.07 -3.13 2.41
CA VAL A 32 -6.44 -2.66 3.67
C VAL A 32 -5.02 -3.18 3.91
N ALA A 33 -4.70 -4.41 3.48
CA ALA A 33 -3.37 -4.96 3.63
C ALA A 33 -2.37 -4.29 2.68
N GLY A 34 -2.73 -4.15 1.40
CA GLY A 34 -1.86 -3.53 0.40
C GLY A 34 -1.66 -2.05 0.65
N LEU A 35 -2.72 -1.30 0.95
CA LEU A 35 -2.62 0.12 1.29
C LEU A 35 -1.80 0.34 2.57
N SER A 36 -1.96 -0.51 3.59
CA SER A 36 -1.12 -0.43 4.78
C SER A 36 0.35 -0.71 4.46
N ALA A 37 0.66 -1.69 3.61
CA ALA A 37 2.03 -1.95 3.18
C ALA A 37 2.61 -0.76 2.37
N ALA A 38 1.77 -0.14 1.53
CA ALA A 38 2.16 1.00 0.72
C ALA A 38 2.51 2.22 1.55
N VAL A 39 1.72 2.54 2.59
CA VAL A 39 2.03 3.63 3.53
C VAL A 39 3.42 3.43 4.14
N TYR A 40 3.75 2.23 4.60
CA TYR A 40 5.03 1.96 5.28
C TYR A 40 6.22 2.09 4.33
N THR A 41 6.11 1.50 3.13
CA THR A 41 7.19 1.54 2.13
C THR A 41 7.40 2.94 1.54
N ALA A 42 6.32 3.64 1.19
CA ALA A 42 6.40 5.00 0.65
C ALA A 42 6.91 6.01 1.68
N ARG A 43 6.53 5.88 2.96
CA ARG A 43 7.09 6.73 4.04
C ARG A 43 8.59 6.55 4.23
N GLN A 44 9.17 5.45 3.76
CA GLN A 44 10.61 5.22 3.72
C GLN A 44 11.28 5.74 2.44
N GLY A 45 10.54 6.47 1.60
CA GLY A 45 11.05 7.03 0.36
C GLY A 45 11.26 6.00 -0.75
N LEU A 46 10.77 4.76 -0.57
CA LEU A 46 10.76 3.79 -1.66
C LEU A 46 9.74 4.22 -2.72
N ASP A 47 10.12 4.08 -4.00
CA ASP A 47 9.17 4.25 -5.10
C ASP A 47 8.17 3.09 -5.12
N THR A 48 7.06 3.32 -4.43
CA THR A 48 5.98 2.36 -4.22
C THR A 48 4.82 2.63 -5.18
N LEU A 49 4.45 1.60 -5.93
CA LEU A 49 3.25 1.62 -6.78
C LEU A 49 2.23 0.59 -6.29
N VAL A 50 1.00 1.03 -6.03
CA VAL A 50 -0.14 0.15 -5.80
C VAL A 50 -0.89 -0.05 -7.11
N VAL A 51 -1.06 -1.30 -7.52
CA VAL A 51 -1.86 -1.68 -8.70
C VAL A 51 -3.13 -2.38 -8.23
N ASP A 52 -4.28 -1.76 -8.47
CA ASP A 52 -5.58 -2.27 -8.01
C ASP A 52 -6.74 -1.80 -8.89
N PRO A 53 -7.64 -2.70 -9.32
CA PRO A 53 -8.81 -2.34 -10.11
C PRO A 53 -10.01 -1.86 -9.26
N GLY A 54 -9.77 -1.34 -8.05
CA GLY A 54 -10.79 -0.85 -7.10
C GLY A 54 -11.68 -1.90 -6.41
N GLY A 55 -11.56 -3.18 -6.78
CA GLY A 55 -12.52 -4.25 -6.42
C GLY A 55 -12.43 -4.83 -5.00
N SER A 56 -11.98 -4.06 -4.01
CA SER A 56 -11.88 -4.53 -2.62
C SER A 56 -13.24 -4.98 -2.08
N VAL A 57 -13.34 -6.23 -1.63
CA VAL A 57 -14.59 -6.78 -1.06
C VAL A 57 -15.06 -6.04 0.18
N LEU A 58 -14.19 -5.23 0.79
CA LEU A 58 -14.52 -4.43 1.95
C LEU A 58 -15.55 -3.35 1.60
N ARG A 59 -15.52 -2.79 0.37
CA ARG A 59 -16.47 -1.78 -0.13
C ARG A 59 -17.94 -2.23 -0.05
N ARG A 60 -18.18 -3.55 -0.12
CA ARG A 60 -19.52 -4.16 -0.08
C ARG A 60 -20.14 -4.26 1.32
N ASN A 61 -19.39 -3.96 2.37
CA ASN A 61 -19.94 -3.99 3.73
C ASN A 61 -20.60 -2.66 4.06
N ALA A 62 -21.79 -2.72 4.67
CA ALA A 62 -22.51 -1.53 5.09
C ALA A 62 -21.73 -0.69 6.13
N ARG A 63 -20.98 -1.35 7.01
CA ARG A 63 -20.21 -0.68 8.06
C ARG A 63 -19.14 -1.58 8.68
N LEU A 64 -18.08 -0.98 9.18
CA LEU A 64 -17.06 -1.62 10.00
C LEU A 64 -17.18 -1.21 11.46
N GLU A 65 -17.60 -2.12 12.32
CA GLU A 65 -17.88 -1.84 13.73
C GLU A 65 -16.68 -2.10 14.66
N ASN A 66 -15.68 -2.86 14.20
CA ASN A 66 -14.57 -3.33 15.02
C ASN A 66 -13.19 -2.84 14.55
N PHE A 67 -13.12 -1.84 13.67
CA PHE A 67 -11.84 -1.23 13.29
C PHE A 67 -11.38 -0.27 14.40
N PRO A 68 -10.19 -0.47 15.01
CA PRO A 68 -9.71 0.36 16.10
C PRO A 68 -9.67 1.85 15.76
N GLY A 69 -10.00 2.70 16.73
CA GLY A 69 -10.04 4.16 16.55
C GLY A 69 -11.42 4.71 16.15
N PHE A 70 -12.36 3.87 15.72
CA PHE A 70 -13.72 4.29 15.38
C PHE A 70 -14.74 3.76 16.40
N PRO A 71 -15.03 4.50 17.49
CA PRO A 71 -15.84 4.00 18.61
C PRO A 71 -17.28 3.64 18.23
N LEU A 72 -17.81 4.22 17.15
CA LEU A 72 -19.13 3.93 16.62
C LEU A 72 -19.07 3.17 15.29
N GLY A 73 -17.88 2.70 14.89
CA GLY A 73 -17.62 2.15 13.57
C GLY A 73 -17.49 3.20 12.47
N VAL A 74 -17.08 2.75 11.29
CA VAL A 74 -16.77 3.58 10.11
C VAL A 74 -17.39 2.99 8.85
N ASP A 75 -17.73 3.84 7.88
CA ASP A 75 -18.09 3.39 6.54
C ASP A 75 -16.88 2.69 5.89
N ALA A 76 -17.11 1.51 5.32
CA ALA A 76 -16.05 0.65 4.83
C ALA A 76 -15.32 1.22 3.59
N ARG A 77 -16.05 1.96 2.74
CA ARG A 77 -15.51 2.62 1.54
C ARG A 77 -14.72 3.85 1.93
N ARG A 78 -15.28 4.66 2.84
CA ARG A 78 -14.58 5.81 3.42
C ARG A 78 -13.23 5.41 4.03
N LEU A 79 -13.18 4.31 4.79
CA LEU A 79 -11.93 3.81 5.35
C LEU A 79 -10.90 3.47 4.26
N LEU A 80 -11.32 2.81 3.17
CA LEU A 80 -10.42 2.47 2.07
C LEU A 80 -9.91 3.71 1.34
N ASP A 81 -10.78 4.69 1.09
CA ASP A 81 -10.38 5.92 0.41
C ASP A 81 -9.37 6.70 1.25
N LEU A 82 -9.59 6.80 2.57
CA LEU A 82 -8.65 7.42 3.50
C LEU A 82 -7.32 6.66 3.59
N LEU A 83 -7.33 5.33 3.52
CA LEU A 83 -6.09 4.54 3.44
C LEU A 83 -5.35 4.77 2.11
N GLY A 84 -6.10 4.98 1.02
CA GLY A 84 -5.56 5.38 -0.28
C GLY A 84 -4.90 6.76 -0.22
N GLU A 85 -5.61 7.76 0.29
CA GLU A 85 -5.13 9.13 0.49
C GLU A 85 -3.90 9.15 1.43
N GLN A 86 -3.89 8.32 2.48
CA GLN A 86 -2.75 8.19 3.37
C GLN A 86 -1.52 7.61 2.65
N ALA A 87 -1.70 6.61 1.78
CA ALA A 87 -0.62 6.05 0.98
C ALA A 87 -0.07 7.07 -0.02
N GLU A 88 -0.93 7.82 -0.70
CA GLU A 88 -0.53 8.90 -1.63
C GLU A 88 0.19 10.04 -0.90
N THR A 89 -0.33 10.47 0.26
CA THR A 89 0.30 11.47 1.13
C THR A 89 1.68 11.02 1.62
N ALA A 90 1.86 9.71 1.80
CA ALA A 90 3.15 9.11 2.11
C ALA A 90 4.12 9.04 0.92
N GLY A 91 3.65 9.28 -0.31
CA GLY A 91 4.45 9.25 -1.53
C GLY A 91 4.19 8.04 -2.44
N ALA A 92 3.21 7.19 -2.15
CA ALA A 92 2.86 6.06 -3.01
C ALA A 92 2.09 6.52 -4.25
N TYR A 93 2.31 5.85 -5.38
CA TYR A 93 1.50 5.97 -6.58
C TYR A 93 0.39 4.93 -6.60
N ARG A 94 -0.73 5.25 -7.28
CA ARG A 94 -1.83 4.30 -7.51
C ARG A 94 -2.13 4.19 -9.00
N LEU A 95 -2.26 2.96 -9.47
CA LEU A 95 -2.63 2.61 -10.84
C LEU A 95 -3.91 1.76 -10.81
N ASP A 96 -4.95 2.27 -11.45
CA ASP A 96 -6.20 1.54 -11.67
C ASP A 96 -6.00 0.55 -12.81
N ALA A 97 -5.54 -0.65 -12.46
CA ALA A 97 -5.32 -1.75 -13.41
C ALA A 97 -5.36 -3.09 -12.68
N ARG A 98 -5.57 -4.18 -13.42
CA ARG A 98 -5.48 -5.54 -12.88
C ARG A 98 -4.15 -6.16 -13.23
N VAL A 99 -3.42 -6.64 -12.23
CA VAL A 99 -2.26 -7.50 -12.49
C VAL A 99 -2.73 -8.86 -12.99
N THR A 100 -2.24 -9.25 -14.16
CA THR A 100 -2.56 -10.53 -14.82
C THR A 100 -1.44 -11.55 -14.67
N ARG A 101 -0.18 -11.11 -14.50
CA ARG A 101 0.97 -12.00 -14.37
C ARG A 101 2.13 -11.33 -13.65
N ILE A 102 2.84 -12.11 -12.83
CA ILE A 102 4.15 -11.77 -12.27
C ILE A 102 5.15 -12.82 -12.76
N SER A 103 6.31 -12.35 -13.20
CA SER A 103 7.42 -13.19 -13.64
C SER A 103 8.72 -12.64 -13.08
N LEU A 104 9.74 -13.50 -12.98
CA LEU A 104 11.10 -13.01 -12.74
C LEU A 104 11.53 -12.16 -13.95
N ALA A 105 12.12 -11.01 -13.67
CA ALA A 105 12.84 -10.26 -14.68
C ALA A 105 14.03 -11.14 -15.11
N ARG A 106 14.13 -11.46 -16.40
CA ARG A 106 15.26 -12.25 -16.89
C ARG A 106 16.52 -11.38 -16.82
N GLU A 107 17.60 -11.91 -16.26
CA GLU A 107 18.93 -11.34 -16.45
C GLU A 107 19.27 -11.39 -17.95
N GLY A 108 19.39 -10.22 -18.57
CA GLY A 108 19.88 -10.06 -19.94
C GLY A 108 18.85 -10.22 -21.06
N SER A 109 18.41 -9.10 -21.61
CA SER A 109 18.24 -8.99 -23.07
C SER A 109 18.57 -7.61 -23.64
N ASP A 110 18.76 -6.58 -22.81
CA ASP A 110 19.19 -5.27 -23.29
C ASP A 110 20.58 -4.97 -22.74
N ALA A 111 21.59 -5.05 -23.61
CA ALA A 111 22.97 -4.67 -23.32
C ALA A 111 23.16 -3.15 -23.11
N ASP A 112 22.06 -2.42 -22.92
CA ASP A 112 21.96 -0.97 -22.70
C ASP A 112 21.12 -0.63 -21.44
N ALA A 113 20.77 -1.64 -20.64
CA ALA A 113 20.03 -1.45 -19.39
C ALA A 113 20.90 -0.71 -18.35
N GLY A 114 20.52 0.51 -17.99
CA GLY A 114 21.21 1.28 -16.95
C GLY A 114 21.12 0.61 -15.56
N ASP A 115 21.94 1.04 -14.61
CA ASP A 115 22.09 0.42 -13.27
C ASP A 115 20.75 0.15 -12.54
N ALA A 116 19.72 0.98 -12.73
CA ALA A 116 18.40 0.78 -12.15
C ALA A 116 17.66 -0.45 -12.72
N GLU A 117 17.78 -0.70 -14.03
CA GLU A 117 17.12 -1.80 -14.74
C GLU A 117 17.77 -3.15 -14.42
N ALA A 118 19.06 -3.16 -14.06
CA ALA A 118 19.79 -4.34 -13.59
C ALA A 118 19.36 -4.85 -12.20
N THR A 119 18.71 -4.02 -11.39
CA THR A 119 18.28 -4.39 -10.02
C THR A 119 16.85 -4.93 -9.93
N ALA A 120 16.08 -4.84 -11.01
CA ALA A 120 14.71 -5.35 -11.03
C ALA A 120 14.68 -6.87 -10.98
N ARG A 121 13.93 -7.43 -10.03
CA ARG A 121 13.76 -8.89 -9.85
C ARG A 121 12.49 -9.40 -10.50
N PHE A 122 11.50 -8.54 -10.66
CA PHE A 122 10.17 -8.89 -11.12
C PHE A 122 9.75 -8.05 -12.32
N ALA A 123 8.93 -8.65 -13.18
CA ALA A 123 8.11 -7.96 -14.15
C ALA A 123 6.63 -8.28 -13.88
N VAL A 124 5.86 -7.23 -13.57
CA VAL A 124 4.43 -7.24 -13.28
C VAL A 124 3.68 -6.78 -14.51
N THR A 125 2.83 -7.65 -15.06
CA THR A 125 2.03 -7.36 -16.27
C THR A 125 0.60 -7.04 -15.89
N THR A 126 0.07 -5.96 -16.45
CA THR A 126 -1.33 -5.56 -16.25
C THR A 126 -2.25 -6.10 -17.36
N ASP A 127 -3.55 -5.94 -17.20
CA ASP A 127 -4.57 -6.26 -18.21
C ASP A 127 -4.59 -5.30 -19.39
N GLU A 128 -4.02 -4.10 -19.24
CA GLU A 128 -3.76 -3.16 -20.32
C GLU A 128 -2.49 -3.47 -21.12
N GLY A 129 -1.72 -4.48 -20.70
CA GLY A 129 -0.49 -4.92 -21.36
C GLY A 129 0.77 -4.20 -20.91
N ASP A 130 0.66 -3.25 -19.95
CA ASP A 130 1.83 -2.61 -19.36
C ASP A 130 2.70 -3.64 -18.64
N ARG A 131 4.02 -3.41 -18.69
CA ARG A 131 5.01 -4.25 -18.02
C ARG A 131 5.84 -3.39 -17.08
N ILE A 132 5.58 -3.54 -15.79
CA ILE A 132 6.17 -2.75 -14.72
C ILE A 132 7.29 -3.58 -14.08
N ARG A 133 8.52 -3.06 -14.10
CA ARG A 133 9.65 -3.69 -13.42
C ARG A 133 9.67 -3.30 -11.94
N ALA A 134 10.00 -4.25 -11.07
CA ALA A 134 10.03 -4.02 -9.64
C ALA A 134 11.19 -4.78 -8.96
N ARG A 135 11.77 -4.19 -7.91
CA ARG A 135 12.72 -4.88 -7.02
C ARG A 135 12.00 -5.82 -6.07
N HIS A 136 10.89 -5.36 -5.50
CA HIS A 136 10.06 -6.13 -4.57
C HIS A 136 8.59 -6.13 -5.01
N VAL A 137 7.88 -7.19 -4.63
CA VAL A 137 6.44 -7.31 -4.85
C VAL A 137 5.75 -7.68 -3.54
N VAL A 138 4.66 -6.98 -3.21
CA VAL A 138 3.74 -7.36 -2.13
C VAL A 138 2.41 -7.80 -2.74
N ALA A 139 2.17 -9.10 -2.78
CA ALA A 139 0.91 -9.70 -3.21
C ALA A 139 -0.15 -9.58 -2.10
N ALA A 140 -1.11 -8.68 -2.26
CA ALA A 140 -2.07 -8.29 -1.22
C ALA A 140 -3.54 -8.42 -1.66
N THR A 141 -3.81 -9.25 -2.66
CA THR A 141 -5.18 -9.58 -3.09
C THR A 141 -5.91 -10.41 -2.03
N LYS A 142 -7.23 -10.61 -2.20
CA LYS A 142 -8.01 -11.38 -1.22
C LYS A 142 -7.71 -12.88 -1.27
N ASN A 143 -7.98 -13.50 -2.41
CA ASN A 143 -7.79 -14.93 -2.68
C ASN A 143 -7.57 -15.17 -4.18
N GLU A 144 -7.22 -14.10 -4.90
CA GLU A 144 -6.87 -14.16 -6.31
C GLU A 144 -5.38 -14.45 -6.40
N VAL A 145 -5.01 -15.57 -7.02
CA VAL A 145 -3.63 -16.06 -7.11
C VAL A 145 -3.18 -16.26 -8.55
N GLY A 146 -4.08 -16.10 -9.54
CA GLY A 146 -3.80 -16.44 -10.93
C GLY A 146 -2.57 -15.73 -11.50
N TYR A 147 -2.31 -14.49 -11.05
CA TYR A 147 -1.14 -13.72 -11.46
C TYR A 147 0.20 -14.25 -10.93
N LEU A 148 0.20 -15.18 -9.97
CA LEU A 148 1.40 -15.86 -9.44
C LEU A 148 1.63 -17.23 -10.08
N GLU A 149 0.71 -17.71 -10.92
CA GLU A 149 0.81 -19.03 -11.52
C GLU A 149 2.06 -19.18 -12.39
N GLY A 150 2.79 -20.27 -12.17
CA GLY A 150 4.02 -20.57 -12.90
C GLY A 150 5.25 -19.80 -12.42
N LEU A 151 5.17 -19.09 -11.29
CA LEU A 151 6.34 -18.53 -10.61
C LEU A 151 6.93 -19.59 -9.65
N ASP A 152 8.06 -20.17 -10.03
CA ASP A 152 8.76 -21.18 -9.22
C ASP A 152 9.11 -20.61 -7.83
N GLY A 153 8.80 -21.38 -6.78
CA GLY A 153 9.02 -20.98 -5.38
C GLY A 153 7.79 -20.40 -4.68
N VAL A 154 6.71 -20.09 -5.40
CA VAL A 154 5.44 -19.69 -4.77
C VAL A 154 4.56 -20.92 -4.57
N ALA A 155 4.40 -21.35 -3.32
CA ALA A 155 3.46 -22.42 -2.98
C ALA A 155 2.04 -21.85 -2.82
N ILE A 156 1.08 -22.46 -3.52
CA ILE A 156 -0.35 -22.12 -3.41
C ILE A 156 -1.06 -23.21 -2.60
N VAL A 157 -1.82 -22.79 -1.59
CA VAL A 157 -2.62 -23.67 -0.73
C VAL A 157 -4.09 -23.50 -1.06
N ASP A 158 -4.73 -24.55 -1.55
CA ASP A 158 -6.18 -24.59 -1.77
C ASP A 158 -6.89 -25.31 -0.61
N ARG A 159 -7.82 -24.60 0.03
CA ARG A 159 -8.76 -25.15 1.04
C ARG A 159 -10.21 -24.72 0.77
N GLY A 160 -10.62 -24.81 -0.50
CA GLY A 160 -11.89 -24.28 -1.02
C GLY A 160 -11.78 -22.82 -1.52
N LYS A 161 -10.66 -22.17 -1.19
CA LYS A 161 -10.15 -20.92 -1.78
C LYS A 161 -8.64 -21.05 -1.85
N ALA A 162 -8.04 -20.45 -2.87
CA ALA A 162 -6.61 -20.40 -3.04
C ALA A 162 -5.96 -19.27 -2.22
N TYR A 163 -4.80 -19.57 -1.66
CA TYR A 163 -3.98 -18.69 -0.83
C TYR A 163 -2.50 -18.93 -1.13
N VAL A 164 -1.65 -17.97 -0.79
CA VAL A 164 -0.20 -18.15 -0.85
C VAL A 164 0.28 -18.75 0.48
N ASP A 165 1.15 -19.75 0.40
CA ASP A 165 1.92 -20.22 1.55
C ASP A 165 3.06 -19.23 1.82
N ALA A 166 2.89 -18.44 2.86
CA ALA A 166 3.88 -17.48 3.33
C ALA A 166 4.13 -17.70 4.82
N ASP A 167 5.32 -17.32 5.29
CA ASP A 167 5.63 -17.33 6.72
C ASP A 167 4.78 -16.31 7.50
N GLU A 168 4.93 -16.28 8.83
CA GLU A 168 4.14 -15.38 9.66
C GLU A 168 4.37 -13.89 9.36
N ARG A 169 5.54 -13.55 8.79
CA ARG A 169 5.98 -12.21 8.39
C ARG A 169 5.74 -11.92 6.91
N GLY A 170 5.05 -12.83 6.20
CA GLY A 170 4.62 -12.69 4.81
C GLY A 170 5.64 -13.05 3.75
N ARG A 171 6.78 -13.66 4.08
CA ARG A 171 7.75 -14.13 3.07
C ARG A 171 7.21 -15.30 2.28
N THR A 172 7.37 -15.27 0.96
CA THR A 172 7.15 -16.45 0.10
C THR A 172 8.45 -17.25 -0.08
N GLY A 173 8.42 -18.31 -0.88
CA GLY A 173 9.64 -19.02 -1.28
C GLY A 173 10.46 -18.31 -2.37
N VAL A 174 10.07 -17.10 -2.78
CA VAL A 174 10.79 -16.28 -3.76
C VAL A 174 11.29 -15.01 -3.07
N ASP A 175 12.60 -14.80 -3.12
CA ASP A 175 13.26 -13.63 -2.55
C ASP A 175 12.72 -12.32 -3.15
N GLY A 176 12.34 -11.39 -2.29
CA GLY A 176 11.71 -10.11 -2.66
C GLY A 176 10.22 -10.18 -3.03
N LEU A 177 9.58 -11.37 -2.98
CA LEU A 177 8.13 -11.52 -3.13
C LEU A 177 7.49 -11.87 -1.78
N TYR A 178 6.52 -11.05 -1.38
CA TYR A 178 5.80 -11.18 -0.14
C TYR A 178 4.30 -11.36 -0.39
N ALA A 179 3.59 -11.99 0.56
CA ALA A 179 2.14 -12.08 0.57
C ALA A 179 1.57 -11.45 1.84
N ALA A 180 0.53 -10.62 1.69
CA ALA A 180 -0.06 -9.86 2.79
C ALA A 180 -1.56 -10.14 2.99
N GLY A 181 -2.05 -9.80 4.18
CA GLY A 181 -3.47 -9.91 4.54
C GLY A 181 -4.09 -11.28 4.27
N ARG A 182 -5.23 -11.30 3.56
CA ARG A 182 -6.00 -12.52 3.31
C ARG A 182 -5.30 -13.50 2.39
N LEU A 183 -4.50 -13.02 1.43
CA LEU A 183 -3.74 -13.89 0.54
C LEU A 183 -2.80 -14.81 1.32
N ALA A 184 -2.19 -14.28 2.39
CA ALA A 184 -1.33 -15.00 3.32
C ALA A 184 -2.10 -15.67 4.48
N ARG A 185 -3.36 -16.07 4.24
CA ARG A 185 -4.21 -16.84 5.18
C ARG A 185 -4.51 -16.16 6.52
N LYS A 186 -4.22 -14.86 6.71
CA LYS A 186 -4.60 -14.16 7.94
C LYS A 186 -6.13 -14.12 8.09
N PRO A 187 -6.67 -14.02 9.32
CA PRO A 187 -8.11 -13.91 9.58
C PRO A 187 -8.83 -12.85 8.73
N HIS A 188 -10.10 -13.09 8.39
CA HIS A 188 -10.95 -12.18 7.59
C HIS A 188 -11.42 -10.98 8.41
N GLN A 189 -10.47 -10.15 8.84
CA GLN A 189 -10.70 -8.99 9.68
C GLN A 189 -9.86 -7.84 9.14
N ALA A 190 -10.48 -6.68 8.94
CA ALA A 190 -9.82 -5.52 8.32
C ALA A 190 -8.60 -5.06 9.11
N ALA A 191 -8.72 -4.94 10.44
CA ALA A 191 -7.61 -4.54 11.32
C ALA A 191 -6.46 -5.56 11.30
N VAL A 192 -6.76 -6.86 11.28
CA VAL A 192 -5.74 -7.91 11.19
C VAL A 192 -5.00 -7.86 9.86
N CYS A 193 -5.72 -7.63 8.76
CA CYS A 193 -5.11 -7.53 7.44
C CYS A 193 -4.29 -6.25 7.28
N ALA A 194 -4.74 -5.12 7.82
CA ALA A 194 -3.96 -3.89 7.87
C ALA A 194 -2.67 -4.08 8.67
N GLY A 195 -2.77 -4.62 9.89
CA GLY A 195 -1.61 -4.93 10.72
C GLY A 195 -0.62 -5.88 10.05
N HIS A 196 -1.10 -6.93 9.37
CA HIS A 196 -0.22 -7.80 8.61
C HIS A 196 0.42 -7.09 7.41
N GLY A 197 -0.31 -6.22 6.70
CA GLY A 197 0.27 -5.41 5.62
C GLY A 197 1.44 -4.53 6.10
N ALA A 198 1.29 -3.89 7.26
CA ALA A 198 2.37 -3.17 7.92
C ALA A 198 3.55 -4.08 8.30
N GLU A 199 3.29 -5.24 8.90
CA GLU A 199 4.33 -6.22 9.28
C GLU A 199 5.13 -6.72 8.06
N VAL A 200 4.45 -6.98 6.93
CA VAL A 200 5.10 -7.36 5.67
C VAL A 200 5.99 -6.23 5.15
N ALA A 201 5.51 -4.98 5.18
CA ALA A 201 6.31 -3.85 4.75
C ALA A 201 7.54 -3.63 5.63
N VAL A 202 7.42 -3.76 6.96
CA VAL A 202 8.58 -3.71 7.87
C VAL A 202 9.58 -4.82 7.55
N THR A 203 9.08 -6.03 7.25
CA THR A 203 9.91 -7.17 6.85
C THR A 203 10.68 -6.88 5.56
N LEU A 204 10.02 -6.31 4.55
CA LEU A 204 10.64 -5.88 3.30
C LEU A 204 11.72 -4.82 3.56
N LEU A 205 11.44 -3.82 4.39
CA LEU A 205 12.37 -2.73 4.69
C LEU A 205 13.63 -3.21 5.43
N GLU A 206 13.47 -4.14 6.38
CA GLU A 206 14.60 -4.79 7.07
C GLU A 206 15.51 -5.53 6.09
N GLU A 207 14.93 -6.20 5.09
CA GLU A 207 15.67 -6.97 4.09
C GLU A 207 16.27 -6.11 2.97
N ALA A 208 15.67 -4.96 2.70
CA ALA A 208 16.23 -3.95 1.79
C ALA A 208 17.36 -3.13 2.43
N GLU A 209 17.73 -3.44 3.69
CA GLU A 209 18.70 -2.69 4.51
C GLU A 209 18.38 -1.18 4.61
N THR A 210 17.11 -0.82 4.49
CA THR A 210 16.65 0.57 4.64
C THR A 210 16.67 0.94 6.13
N PRO A 211 17.33 2.04 6.54
CA PRO A 211 17.43 2.41 7.95
C PRO A 211 16.06 2.61 8.60
N PHE A 212 15.99 2.28 9.90
CA PHE A 212 14.79 2.16 10.74
C PHE A 212 13.72 3.26 10.57
N TYR A 213 12.45 2.83 10.62
CA TYR A 213 11.26 3.67 10.64
C TYR A 213 10.74 3.87 12.07
N HIS A 214 10.43 5.11 12.43
CA HIS A 214 9.56 5.44 13.56
C HIS A 214 8.21 5.94 13.04
N ASP A 215 7.11 5.43 13.59
CA ASP A 215 5.73 5.87 13.25
C ASP A 215 5.34 7.19 13.94
N TRP A 216 6.28 7.86 14.59
CA TRP A 216 6.10 9.13 15.29
C TRP A 216 7.14 10.19 14.93
N VAL A 217 6.72 11.44 15.04
CA VAL A 217 7.61 12.62 15.09
C VAL A 217 7.68 13.13 16.52
N ALA A 218 8.83 13.66 16.92
CA ALA A 218 9.07 14.18 18.26
C ALA A 218 8.94 15.71 18.28
N PRO A 219 8.57 16.33 19.40
CA PRO A 219 8.72 17.78 19.53
C PRO A 219 10.21 18.16 19.52
N GLU A 220 10.51 19.34 18.98
CA GLU A 220 11.83 19.97 19.06
C GLU A 220 12.37 19.93 20.49
N GLY A 221 13.64 19.52 20.62
CA GLY A 221 14.31 19.38 21.92
C GLY A 221 14.07 18.03 22.61
N TYR A 222 13.18 17.17 22.10
CA TYR A 222 12.85 15.91 22.79
C TYR A 222 14.09 15.06 23.07
N PHE A 223 14.89 14.73 22.07
CA PHE A 223 16.18 14.05 22.18
C PHE A 223 17.32 15.04 22.42
N THR A 224 17.33 16.13 21.63
CA THR A 224 18.48 17.04 21.55
C THR A 224 18.73 17.82 22.84
N ASP A 225 17.69 18.23 23.59
CA ASP A 225 17.86 18.90 24.90
C ASP A 225 18.37 17.95 26.00
N ARG A 226 18.41 16.63 25.74
CA ARG A 226 18.94 15.60 26.65
C ARG A 226 20.31 15.09 26.22
N ASP A 227 21.00 15.80 25.34
CA ASP A 227 22.30 15.41 24.76
C ASP A 227 22.23 14.03 24.08
N ARG A 228 21.12 13.72 23.41
CA ARG A 228 20.92 12.48 22.64
C ARG A 228 20.75 12.81 21.17
N ASP A 229 21.35 12.00 20.31
CA ASP A 229 21.10 12.05 18.87
C ASP A 229 19.63 11.70 18.57
N VAL A 230 19.06 12.38 17.58
CA VAL A 230 17.77 12.00 17.02
C VAL A 230 17.91 10.62 16.37
N PRO A 231 17.12 9.61 16.75
CA PRO A 231 17.20 8.29 16.13
C PRO A 231 17.03 8.37 14.60
N PRO A 232 17.73 7.51 13.82
CA PRO A 232 17.50 7.41 12.39
C PRO A 232 16.00 7.23 12.07
N GLY A 233 15.52 7.96 11.07
CA GLY A 233 14.10 7.93 10.67
C GLY A 233 13.13 8.65 11.62
N CYS A 234 13.62 9.33 12.66
CA CYS A 234 12.83 10.22 13.49
C CYS A 234 13.10 11.69 13.12
N GLU A 235 12.07 12.52 13.25
CA GLU A 235 12.14 13.98 13.04
C GLU A 235 11.75 14.69 14.34
N GLU A 236 12.48 15.73 14.72
CA GLU A 236 12.07 16.70 15.72
C GLU A 236 11.43 17.92 15.05
N ILE A 237 10.19 18.24 15.42
CA ILE A 237 9.43 19.33 14.80
C ILE A 237 9.16 20.48 15.78
N ALA A 238 9.34 21.70 15.28
CA ALA A 238 9.03 22.92 16.03
C ALA A 238 7.55 22.98 16.43
N ALA A 239 7.24 23.70 17.51
CA ALA A 239 5.87 23.83 18.00
C ALA A 239 4.90 24.45 16.97
N ALA A 240 5.40 25.32 16.08
CA ALA A 240 4.62 25.92 15.01
C ALA A 240 4.23 24.87 13.94
N GLU A 241 5.18 24.05 13.52
CA GLU A 241 4.96 22.95 12.57
C GLU A 241 3.99 21.91 13.13
N ARG A 242 4.16 21.52 14.41
CA ARG A 242 3.23 20.60 15.08
C ARG A 242 1.79 21.12 15.04
N LYS A 243 1.59 22.41 15.36
CA LYS A 243 0.26 23.05 15.32
C LYS A 243 -0.30 23.12 13.90
N ALA A 244 0.54 23.38 12.90
CA ALA A 244 0.11 23.40 11.50
C ALA A 244 -0.35 22.01 11.05
N ARG A 245 0.44 20.96 11.31
CA ARG A 245 0.08 19.56 11.04
C ARG A 245 -1.22 19.16 11.76
N GLU A 246 -1.39 19.55 13.03
CA GLU A 246 -2.60 19.29 13.81
C GLU A 246 -3.84 19.98 13.21
N SER A 247 -3.73 21.26 12.82
CA SER A 247 -4.84 21.98 12.18
C SER A 247 -5.24 21.31 10.87
N ALA A 248 -4.26 21.00 10.01
CA ALA A 248 -4.52 20.33 8.72
C ALA A 248 -5.19 18.97 8.92
N ALA A 249 -4.75 18.17 9.90
CA ALA A 249 -5.35 16.88 10.21
C ALA A 249 -6.79 17.00 10.72
N LEU A 250 -7.07 18.00 11.57
CA LEU A 250 -8.42 18.26 12.08
C LEU A 250 -9.37 18.71 10.96
N ASP A 251 -8.92 19.60 10.08
CA ASP A 251 -9.73 20.10 8.98
C ASP A 251 -10.01 18.99 7.97
N ALA A 252 -8.99 18.24 7.56
CA ALA A 252 -9.17 17.07 6.70
C ALA A 252 -10.13 16.04 7.32
N THR A 253 -10.02 15.76 8.62
CA THR A 253 -10.94 14.83 9.30
C THR A 253 -12.38 15.36 9.29
N ARG A 254 -12.59 16.65 9.58
CA ARG A 254 -13.93 17.24 9.53
C ARG A 254 -14.53 17.15 8.14
N ASP A 255 -13.77 17.53 7.12
CA ASP A 255 -14.25 17.55 5.73
C ASP A 255 -14.58 16.14 5.23
N ARG A 256 -13.72 15.16 5.53
CA ARG A 256 -13.88 13.76 5.10
C ARG A 256 -14.99 13.02 5.85
N PHE A 257 -15.52 13.58 6.93
CA PHE A 257 -16.62 12.97 7.68
C PHE A 257 -17.84 13.88 7.82
N ALA A 258 -17.86 15.04 7.15
CA ALA A 258 -18.96 15.99 7.19
C ALA A 258 -20.24 15.42 6.58
N GLU A 259 -20.10 14.65 5.51
CA GLU A 259 -21.21 14.05 4.75
C GLU A 259 -21.05 12.53 4.62
N PRO A 260 -22.15 11.79 4.36
CA PRO A 260 -22.07 10.38 3.97
C PRO A 260 -21.15 10.15 2.78
N HIS A 261 -20.69 8.91 2.63
CA HIS A 261 -19.93 8.52 1.43
C HIS A 261 -20.76 8.81 0.17
N PRO A 262 -20.20 9.45 -0.88
CA PRO A 262 -20.97 9.90 -2.04
C PRO A 262 -21.50 8.73 -2.89
N ASP A 263 -20.72 7.65 -3.02
CA ASP A 263 -21.17 6.48 -3.77
C ASP A 263 -22.22 5.67 -3.00
N PRO A 264 -23.17 5.03 -3.70
CA PRO A 264 -24.15 4.13 -3.08
C PRO A 264 -23.49 2.85 -2.57
N GLN A 265 -24.15 2.18 -1.62
CA GLN A 265 -23.65 0.92 -1.08
C GLN A 265 -23.68 -0.16 -2.16
N GLU A 266 -22.52 -0.75 -2.44
CA GLU A 266 -22.40 -1.90 -3.34
C GLU A 266 -22.95 -3.17 -2.67
N THR A 267 -23.65 -3.99 -3.45
CA THR A 267 -24.12 -5.32 -3.01
C THR A 267 -23.20 -6.43 -3.55
N HIS A 268 -23.50 -7.68 -3.22
CA HIS A 268 -22.79 -8.81 -3.79
C HIS A 268 -23.14 -8.96 -5.29
N PRO A 269 -22.17 -9.16 -6.21
CA PRO A 269 -22.45 -9.25 -7.65
C PRO A 269 -23.46 -10.36 -8.04
N SER A 270 -23.59 -11.40 -7.22
CA SER A 270 -24.58 -12.46 -7.45
C SER A 270 -26.03 -12.06 -7.13
N LEU A 271 -26.24 -10.85 -6.62
CA LEU A 271 -27.56 -10.27 -6.32
C LEU A 271 -27.95 -9.20 -7.33
N GLU A 272 -27.10 -8.93 -8.32
CA GLU A 272 -27.39 -8.07 -9.46
C GLU A 272 -27.98 -8.98 -10.56
N ASP A 273 -29.23 -8.70 -10.94
CA ASP A 273 -30.03 -9.45 -11.93
C ASP A 273 -29.49 -9.32 -13.37
#